data_AF-A0A2J6HXP0-F1
#
_entry.id   AF-A0A2J6HXP0-F1
#
_cell.length_a   1.000
_cell.length_b   1.000
_cell.length_c   1.000
_cell.angle_alpha   90.00
_cell.angle_beta   90.00
_cell.angle_gamma   90.00
#
_symmetry.space_group_name_H-M   'P 1'
#
loop_
_entity.id
_entity.type
_entity.pdbx_description
1 polymer ?
#
loop_
_entity_poly.entity_id
_entity_poly.type
_entity_poly.pdbx_seq_one_letter_code
_entity_poly.pdbx_strand_id
1 'polypeptide(L)'
;MIKRQLKHREKNIRTPFPSHSITINGIKIHYLDEGEKNWPVILLLHGIPTWSYTFRNIIPTLKEEKIRCIAPDLPGFGNSDCMDSGSYTLKNHRDLIIDF
;
A
#
# COMPACT_ATOMS: atom_id res chain seq x y z
N MET A 1 -35.02 3.84 13.50
CA MET A 1 -33.99 2.97 12.86
C MET A 1 -32.71 3.80 12.71
N ILE A 2 -31.83 3.72 13.70
CA ILE A 2 -30.68 4.63 13.86
C ILE A 2 -29.57 4.20 12.89
N LYS A 3 -29.30 5.02 11.87
CA LYS A 3 -28.10 4.90 11.03
C LYS A 3 -26.89 5.11 11.94
N ARG A 4 -26.28 4.01 12.38
CA ARG A 4 -25.05 3.97 13.17
C ARG A 4 -23.94 4.58 12.30
N GLN A 5 -23.72 5.88 12.44
CA GLN A 5 -22.55 6.57 11.93
C GLN A 5 -21.33 5.97 12.63
N LEU A 6 -20.74 4.94 12.04
CA LEU A 6 -19.35 4.58 12.31
C LEU A 6 -18.48 5.66 11.67
N LYS A 7 -18.41 6.83 12.31
CA LYS A 7 -17.29 7.75 12.14
C LYS A 7 -16.06 7.01 12.67
N HIS A 8 -15.40 6.23 11.81
CA HIS A 8 -14.10 5.64 12.09
C HIS A 8 -13.13 6.79 12.42
N ARG A 9 -12.82 6.95 13.70
CA ARG A 9 -11.87 7.93 14.24
C ARG A 9 -10.44 7.39 14.10
N GLU A 10 -9.99 7.14 12.88
CA GLU A 10 -8.57 6.90 12.57
C GLU A 10 -8.03 7.95 11.57
N LYS A 11 -8.50 9.20 11.70
CA LYS A 11 -7.95 10.30 10.91
C LYS A 11 -6.54 10.63 11.39
N ASN A 12 -5.55 10.35 10.53
CA ASN A 12 -4.20 10.92 10.43
C ASN A 12 -3.00 10.03 10.80
N ILE A 13 -3.06 8.70 10.64
CA ILE A 13 -1.82 7.94 10.53
C ILE A 13 -1.35 8.06 9.08
N ARG A 14 -0.27 8.82 8.87
CA ARG A 14 0.40 8.94 7.57
C ARG A 14 1.79 8.32 7.67
N THR A 15 2.25 7.76 6.57
CA THR A 15 3.66 7.37 6.42
C THR A 15 4.54 8.62 6.51
N PRO A 16 5.77 8.51 7.02
CA PRO A 16 6.73 9.61 7.01
C PRO A 16 7.36 9.84 5.61
N PHE A 17 6.94 9.07 4.61
CA PHE A 17 7.47 9.07 3.25
C PHE A 17 6.52 9.75 2.26
N PRO A 18 7.03 10.26 1.13
CA PRO A 18 6.20 10.77 0.05
C PRO A 18 5.20 9.73 -0.44
N SER A 19 4.02 10.22 -0.79
CA SER A 19 2.90 9.42 -1.27
C SER A 19 2.94 9.38 -2.80
N HIS A 20 2.91 8.18 -3.36
CA HIS A 20 2.81 7.95 -4.80
C HIS A 20 1.54 7.17 -5.12
N SER A 21 1.06 7.28 -6.37
CA SER A 21 -0.05 6.48 -6.84
C SER A 21 0.03 6.17 -8.32
N ILE A 22 -0.45 4.99 -8.69
CA ILE A 22 -0.64 4.56 -10.08
C ILE A 22 -2.04 3.98 -10.25
N THR A 23 -2.63 4.06 -11.44
CA THR A 23 -3.93 3.44 -11.73
C THR A 23 -3.73 2.17 -12.54
N ILE A 24 -4.22 1.05 -12.02
CA ILE A 24 -4.14 -0.28 -12.64
C ILE A 24 -5.56 -0.81 -12.78
N ASN A 25 -5.97 -1.16 -14.00
CA ASN A 25 -7.31 -1.70 -14.29
C ASN A 25 -8.45 -0.84 -13.69
N GLY A 26 -8.28 0.49 -13.67
CA GLY A 26 -9.25 1.45 -13.13
C GLY A 26 -9.20 1.65 -11.61
N ILE A 27 -8.32 0.96 -10.89
CA ILE A 27 -8.16 1.06 -9.43
C ILE A 27 -6.89 1.88 -9.14
N LYS A 28 -7.00 2.96 -8.34
CA LYS A 28 -5.82 3.71 -7.89
C LYS A 28 -5.12 2.95 -6.76
N ILE A 29 -3.84 2.65 -6.96
CA ILE A 29 -2.96 2.00 -6.00
C ILE A 29 -1.99 3.02 -5.45
N HIS A 30 -2.07 3.26 -4.14
CA HIS A 30 -1.09 4.02 -3.42
C HIS A 30 0.15 3.15 -3.16
N TYR A 31 1.34 3.75 -3.20
CA TYR A 31 2.57 3.07 -2.84
C TYR A 31 3.62 4.03 -2.29
N LEU A 32 4.57 3.47 -1.55
CA LEU A 32 5.81 4.14 -1.17
C LEU A 32 6.92 3.77 -2.15
N ASP A 33 7.79 4.73 -2.45
CA ASP A 33 8.94 4.56 -3.34
C ASP A 33 10.15 5.28 -2.75
N GLU A 34 11.00 4.52 -2.08
CA GLU A 34 12.05 5.06 -1.24
C GLU A 34 13.43 4.50 -1.62
N GLY A 35 14.40 5.38 -1.88
CA GLY A 35 15.75 5.01 -2.32
C GLY A 35 16.04 5.43 -3.76
N GLU A 36 17.29 5.28 -4.19
CA GLU A 36 17.72 5.73 -5.52
C GLU A 36 17.28 4.78 -6.63
N LYS A 37 16.98 5.32 -7.82
CA LYS A 37 16.47 4.54 -8.96
C LYS A 37 17.43 3.46 -9.47
N ASN A 38 18.73 3.61 -9.22
CA ASN A 38 19.77 2.69 -9.66
C ASN A 38 20.12 1.62 -8.61
N TRP A 39 19.47 1.62 -7.45
CA TRP A 39 19.66 0.61 -6.41
C TRP A 39 18.85 -0.67 -6.70
N PRO A 40 19.30 -1.84 -6.22
CA PRO A 40 18.47 -3.05 -6.22
C PRO A 40 17.11 -2.78 -5.56
N VAL A 41 16.05 -3.35 -6.12
CA VAL A 41 14.68 -3.11 -5.66
C VAL A 41 14.19 -4.27 -4.80
N ILE A 42 13.51 -3.94 -3.70
CA ILE A 42 12.72 -4.88 -2.91
C ILE A 42 11.25 -4.45 -2.90
N LEU A 43 10.36 -5.41 -3.14
CA LEU A 43 8.91 -5.23 -3.05
C LEU A 43 8.43 -5.69 -1.68
N LEU A 44 7.83 -4.78 -0.91
CA LEU A 44 7.33 -5.04 0.43
C LEU A 44 5.81 -5.16 0.41
N LEU A 45 5.31 -6.40 0.53
CA LEU A 45 3.88 -6.71 0.51
C LEU A 45 3.36 -6.90 1.94
N HIS A 46 2.36 -6.12 2.31
CA HIS A 46 1.74 -6.21 3.63
C HIS A 46 0.70 -7.34 3.71
N GLY A 47 0.36 -7.75 4.94
CA GLY A 47 -0.75 -8.67 5.21
C GLY A 47 -2.05 -7.95 5.56
N ILE A 48 -3.08 -8.72 5.90
CA ILE A 48 -4.39 -8.22 6.34
C ILE A 48 -4.41 -8.17 7.89
N PRO A 49 -4.93 -7.11 8.54
CA PRO A 49 -5.58 -5.91 7.99
C PRO A 49 -4.65 -4.67 7.98
N THR A 50 -3.42 -4.83 7.50
CA THR A 50 -2.40 -3.77 7.52
C THR A 50 -2.25 -3.06 6.17
N TRP A 51 -1.22 -2.22 6.03
CA TRP A 51 -0.89 -1.43 4.83
C TRP A 51 0.60 -1.05 4.85
N SER A 52 1.09 -0.31 3.84
CA SER A 52 2.51 0.07 3.69
C SER A 52 3.13 0.73 4.92
N TYR A 53 2.32 1.36 5.78
CA TYR A 53 2.73 1.91 7.06
C TYR A 53 3.46 0.92 7.99
N THR A 54 3.19 -0.38 7.87
CA THR A 54 3.88 -1.44 8.62
C THR A 54 5.40 -1.39 8.40
N PHE A 55 5.85 -0.97 7.23
CA PHE A 55 7.27 -0.96 6.86
C PHE A 55 8.02 0.31 7.24
N ARG A 56 7.38 1.26 7.94
CA ARG A 56 7.99 2.57 8.26
C ARG A 56 9.32 2.50 9.03
N ASN A 57 9.50 1.45 9.83
CA ASN A 57 10.72 1.23 10.60
C ASN A 57 11.71 0.29 9.89
N ILE A 58 11.29 -0.36 8.79
CA ILE A 58 12.11 -1.30 8.00
C ILE A 58 12.77 -0.57 6.83
N ILE A 59 12.03 0.31 6.16
CA ILE A 59 12.50 1.08 5.01
C ILE A 59 13.81 1.84 5.29
N PRO A 60 13.97 2.55 6.44
CA PRO A 60 15.24 3.24 6.73
C PRO A 60 16.45 2.31 6.74
N THR A 61 16.35 1.14 7.37
CA THR A 61 17.44 0.15 7.43
C THR A 61 17.76 -0.43 6.05
N LEU A 62 16.75 -0.69 5.21
CA LEU A 62 16.99 -1.16 3.84
C LEU A 62 17.66 -0.09 2.96
N LYS A 63 17.35 1.19 3.17
CA LYS A 63 18.02 2.29 2.48
C LYS A 63 19.50 2.43 2.88
N GLU A 64 19.86 2.14 4.13
CA GLU A 64 21.26 2.11 4.58
C GLU A 64 22.06 1.06 3.80
N GLU A 65 21.44 -0.08 3.48
CA GLU A 65 21.99 -1.14 2.62
C GLU A 65 21.89 -0.83 1.12
N LYS A 66 21.51 0.41 0.74
CA LYS A 66 21.30 0.85 -0.64
C LYS A 66 20.31 -0.05 -1.40
N ILE A 67 19.20 -0.40 -0.76
CA ILE A 67 18.08 -1.11 -1.37
C ILE A 67 16.92 -0.14 -1.53
N ARG A 68 16.39 -0.01 -2.76
CA ARG A 68 15.19 0.76 -3.05
C ARG A 68 13.96 -0.03 -2.64
N CYS A 69 13.10 0.58 -1.84
CA CYS A 69 11.90 -0.04 -1.27
C CYS A 69 10.66 0.43 -2.02
N ILE A 70 9.92 -0.50 -2.60
CA ILE A 70 8.58 -0.26 -3.15
C ILE A 70 7.56 -0.97 -2.26
N ALA A 71 6.59 -0.22 -1.72
CA ALA A 71 5.58 -0.78 -0.81
C ALA A 71 4.17 -0.32 -1.22
N PRO A 72 3.44 -1.07 -2.05
CA PRO A 72 2.07 -0.76 -2.40
C PRO A 72 1.11 -1.06 -1.24
N ASP A 73 0.06 -0.26 -1.14
CA ASP A 73 -1.14 -0.60 -0.39
C ASP A 73 -2.02 -1.48 -1.27
N LEU A 74 -2.29 -2.71 -0.84
CA LEU A 74 -3.22 -3.59 -1.52
C LEU A 74 -4.61 -2.93 -1.61
N PRO A 75 -5.39 -3.19 -2.67
CA PRO A 75 -6.69 -2.56 -2.85
C PRO A 75 -7.59 -2.76 -1.62
N GLY A 76 -8.33 -1.70 -1.25
CA GLY A 76 -9.17 -1.64 -0.05
C GLY A 76 -8.42 -1.48 1.27
N PHE A 77 -7.09 -1.33 1.24
CA PHE A 77 -6.26 -0.99 2.39
C PHE A 77 -5.57 0.36 2.20
N GLY A 78 -5.21 0.97 3.32
CA GLY A 78 -4.41 2.20 3.32
C GLY A 78 -5.03 3.33 2.51
N ASN A 79 -4.25 3.86 1.57
CA ASN A 79 -4.67 4.94 0.68
C ASN A 79 -5.03 4.47 -0.74
N SER A 80 -5.06 3.15 -0.99
CA SER A 80 -5.53 2.59 -2.25
C SER A 80 -7.05 2.61 -2.35
N ASP A 81 -7.57 2.65 -3.57
CA ASP A 81 -9.00 2.54 -3.81
C ASP A 81 -9.51 1.14 -3.45
N CYS A 82 -10.81 1.04 -3.20
CA CYS A 82 -11.49 -0.23 -2.94
C CYS A 82 -11.77 -0.98 -4.25
N MET A 83 -11.71 -2.30 -4.20
CA MET A 83 -12.35 -3.17 -5.19
C MET A 83 -13.85 -3.29 -4.95
N ASP A 84 -14.57 -3.71 -5.98
CA ASP A 84 -15.97 -4.11 -5.88
C ASP A 84 -16.18 -5.21 -4.82
N SER A 85 -17.38 -5.23 -4.25
CA SER A 85 -17.74 -6.26 -3.26
C SER A 85 -17.62 -7.66 -3.86
N GLY A 86 -16.95 -8.57 -3.15
CA GLY A 86 -16.66 -9.94 -3.63
C GLY A 86 -15.36 -10.08 -4.42
N SER A 87 -14.71 -8.98 -4.82
CA SER A 87 -13.47 -9.03 -5.61
C SER A 87 -12.19 -9.15 -4.78
N TYR A 88 -12.28 -9.22 -3.45
CA TYR A 88 -11.14 -9.38 -2.53
C TYR A 88 -10.62 -10.83 -2.44
N THR A 89 -10.49 -11.50 -3.58
CA THR A 89 -9.90 -12.84 -3.64
C THR A 89 -8.38 -12.75 -3.67
N LEU A 90 -7.68 -13.79 -3.19
CA LEU A 90 -6.22 -13.86 -3.31
C LEU A 90 -5.77 -13.76 -4.77
N LYS A 91 -6.52 -14.37 -5.70
CA LYS A 91 -6.25 -14.30 -7.13
C LYS A 91 -6.25 -12.86 -7.64
N ASN A 92 -7.26 -12.06 -7.29
CA ASN A 92 -7.35 -10.68 -7.75
C ASN A 92 -6.24 -9.80 -7.16
N HIS A 93 -5.88 -9.99 -5.89
CA HIS A 93 -4.72 -9.30 -5.31
C HIS A 93 -3.41 -9.68 -5.99
N ARG A 94 -3.20 -10.98 -6.27
CA ARG A 94 -2.04 -11.45 -7.03
C ARG A 94 -1.97 -10.81 -8.41
N ASP A 95 -3.08 -10.88 -9.16
CA ASP A 95 -3.13 -10.38 -10.54
C ASP A 95 -2.82 -8.87 -10.58
N LEU A 96 -3.36 -8.11 -9.63
CA LEU A 96 -3.06 -6.68 -9.52
C LEU A 96 -1.58 -6.39 -9.18
N ILE A 97 -0.94 -7.22 -8.35
CA ILE A 97 0.49 -7.06 -8.04
C ILE A 97 1.38 -7.48 -9.23
N ILE A 98 0.93 -8.39 -10.08
CA ILE A 98 1.64 -8.73 -11.32
C ILE A 98 1.61 -7.56 -12.31
N ASP A 99 0.50 -6.82 -12.35
CA ASP A 99 0.32 -5.65 -13.22
C ASP A 99 0.97 -4.35 -12.69
N PHE A 100 1.43 -4.36 -11.43
CA PHE A 100 2.03 -3.21 -10.74
C PHE A 100 3.54 -3.11 -11.01
#